data_AF-A0A1G8Y1A2-F1
#
_entry.id   AF-A0A1G8Y1A2-F1
#
_cell.length_a   1.000
_cell.length_b   1.000
_cell.length_c   1.000
_cell.angle_alpha   90.00
_cell.angle_beta   90.00
_cell.angle_gamma   90.00
#
_symmetry.space_group_name_H-M   'P 1'
#
loop_
_entity.id
_entity.type
_entity.pdbx_description
1 polymer ?
#
loop_
_entity_poly.entity_id
_entity_poly.type
_entity_poly.pdbx_seq_one_letter_code
_entity_poly.pdbx_strand_id
1 'polypeptide(L)'
;MSRQFPFLDILAKRYNKRNLFHLTGFSDCGEKHDPKTLLWRCPCGGLLNVEEYEVNFPIEEIKKRPATMWRYKEALPFWDSSSVYEHITLGEGCTPMVPLDSDSSHILLKMDYMMPTLSFKDRGAALLIAKAKEIGVKRVIADSSGNAGTAFAAYANRAGMTCDVYVPANTSPKKLQQIKAHGATVHAIPGSREDTAAAAMEAVEKIQVFYASHVYNPFFYQGTKTYAFEI
;
A
#
# COMPACT_ATOMS: atom_id res chain seq x y z
N MET A 1 34.94 17.70 -7.31
CA MET A 1 34.11 18.86 -6.89
C MET A 1 32.76 18.33 -6.43
N SER A 2 32.59 18.24 -5.11
CA SER A 2 31.40 17.79 -4.42
C SER A 2 30.25 18.78 -4.62
N ARG A 3 29.16 18.35 -5.27
CA ARG A 3 27.90 19.09 -5.25
C ARG A 3 27.11 18.63 -4.03
N GLN A 4 27.10 19.50 -3.03
CA GLN A 4 26.26 19.44 -1.84
C GLN A 4 24.80 19.60 -2.30
N PHE A 5 23.96 18.59 -2.04
CA PHE A 5 22.52 18.66 -2.30
C PHE A 5 21.84 19.37 -1.12
N PRO A 6 21.21 20.54 -1.31
CA PRO A 6 20.58 21.28 -0.23
C PRO A 6 19.12 20.84 -0.10
N PHE A 7 18.87 19.68 0.52
CA PHE A 7 17.50 19.27 0.86
C PHE A 7 17.39 18.51 2.20
N LEU A 8 18.45 18.51 3.02
CA LEU A 8 18.52 17.69 4.24
C LEU A 8 18.37 18.45 5.58
N ASP A 9 18.14 19.76 5.59
CA ASP A 9 18.23 20.55 6.84
C ASP A 9 16.95 21.29 7.28
N ILE A 10 15.76 20.74 7.00
CA ILE A 10 14.54 21.27 7.61
C ILE A 10 13.74 20.12 8.23
N LEU A 11 13.50 20.24 9.55
CA LEU A 11 12.77 19.35 10.46
C LEU A 11 13.61 18.39 11.33
N ALA A 12 14.43 18.95 12.21
CA ALA A 12 14.79 18.27 13.46
C ALA A 12 13.73 18.57 14.53
N LYS A 13 12.74 17.69 14.72
CA LYS A 13 11.98 17.57 15.99
C LYS A 13 11.09 16.32 16.04
N ARG A 14 11.43 15.43 16.98
CA ARG A 14 10.70 14.25 17.49
C ARG A 14 10.48 13.10 16.49
N TYR A 15 11.49 12.23 16.37
CA TYR A 15 11.35 10.96 15.66
C TYR A 15 11.31 9.79 16.64
N ASN A 16 10.32 8.90 16.48
CA ASN A 16 10.25 7.62 17.21
C ASN A 16 11.13 6.57 16.50
N LYS A 17 11.69 5.61 17.25
CA LYS A 17 12.26 4.38 16.66
C LYS A 17 11.15 3.58 15.97
N ARG A 18 11.44 2.83 14.89
CA ARG A 18 10.45 2.02 14.14
C ARG A 18 9.56 1.12 14.99
N ASN A 19 10.00 0.72 16.18
CA ASN A 19 9.18 -0.11 17.08
C ASN A 19 8.04 0.65 17.80
N LEU A 20 7.85 1.95 17.52
CA LEU A 20 6.92 2.82 18.23
C LEU A 20 6.09 3.73 17.30
N PHE A 21 5.91 3.38 16.01
CA PHE A 21 5.00 4.17 15.18
C PHE A 21 3.55 3.93 15.62
N HIS A 22 2.81 5.01 15.79
CA HIS A 22 1.37 4.98 16.01
C HIS A 22 0.65 5.34 14.72
N LEU A 23 -0.61 4.94 14.62
CA LEU A 23 -1.51 5.57 13.67
C LEU A 23 -2.06 6.84 14.30
N THR A 24 -1.96 7.98 13.64
CA THR A 24 -2.52 9.24 14.13
C THR A 24 -3.74 9.64 13.32
N GLY A 25 -4.79 10.13 13.98
CA GLY A 25 -5.88 10.80 13.29
C GLY A 25 -5.39 12.09 12.63
N PHE A 26 -5.34 12.11 11.30
CA PHE A 26 -5.06 13.30 10.50
C PHE A 26 -6.26 14.26 10.55
N SER A 27 -5.96 15.56 10.42
CA SER A 27 -6.86 16.73 10.34
C SER A 27 -7.71 17.16 11.52
N ASP A 28 -8.07 16.32 12.51
CA ASP A 28 -9.08 16.75 13.51
C ASP A 28 -8.77 16.48 14.99
N CYS A 29 -8.15 15.34 15.36
CA CYS A 29 -8.04 14.97 16.78
C CYS A 29 -6.63 14.71 17.32
N GLY A 30 -5.65 14.33 16.46
CA GLY A 30 -4.30 13.97 16.89
C GLY A 30 -4.19 12.72 17.75
N GLU A 31 -5.28 11.95 17.90
CA GLU A 31 -5.33 10.74 18.71
C GLU A 31 -4.39 9.67 18.14
N LYS A 32 -3.70 8.94 19.04
CA LYS A 32 -2.79 7.86 18.69
C LYS A 32 -3.48 6.52 18.86
N HIS A 33 -3.38 5.68 17.84
CA HIS A 33 -3.91 4.33 17.82
C HIS A 33 -2.79 3.31 17.63
N ASP A 34 -2.97 2.14 18.23
CA ASP A 34 -2.08 0.99 18.04
C ASP A 34 -2.08 0.57 16.56
N PRO A 35 -0.92 0.45 15.89
CA PRO A 35 -0.84 -0.02 14.51
C PRO A 35 -1.30 -1.47 14.29
N LYS A 36 -1.56 -2.26 15.35
CA LYS A 36 -2.21 -3.58 15.30
C LYS A 36 -3.73 -3.52 15.10
N THR A 37 -4.31 -2.32 15.11
CA THR A 37 -5.74 -2.12 15.00
C THR A 37 -6.31 -2.53 13.64
N LEU A 38 -7.61 -2.84 13.61
CA LEU A 38 -8.41 -2.97 12.39
C LEU A 38 -9.06 -1.64 11.97
N LEU A 39 -8.84 -0.56 12.72
CA LEU A 39 -9.32 0.76 12.37
C LEU A 39 -8.79 1.17 10.99
N TRP A 40 -9.71 1.47 10.09
CA TRP A 40 -9.43 2.01 8.78
C TRP A 40 -9.74 3.51 8.69
N ARG A 41 -10.44 4.04 9.69
CA ARG A 41 -10.74 5.46 9.88
C ARG A 41 -10.63 5.78 11.36
N CYS A 42 -10.20 7.00 11.70
CA CYS A 42 -10.15 7.45 13.08
C CYS A 42 -11.59 7.55 13.64
N PRO A 43 -11.83 7.24 14.93
CA PRO A 43 -13.15 7.43 15.55
C PRO A 43 -13.72 8.85 15.42
N CYS A 44 -12.87 9.88 15.26
CA CYS A 44 -13.32 11.26 15.00
C CYS A 44 -13.83 11.49 13.56
N GLY A 45 -13.72 10.50 12.67
CA GLY A 45 -14.08 10.57 11.26
C GLY A 45 -12.91 10.91 10.31
N GLY A 46 -11.77 11.35 10.84
CA GLY A 46 -10.57 11.68 10.06
C GLY A 46 -9.84 10.46 9.48
N LEU A 47 -8.96 10.72 8.50
CA LEU A 47 -8.05 9.70 7.97
C LEU A 47 -6.99 9.34 9.00
N LEU A 48 -6.50 8.11 8.96
CA LEU A 48 -5.33 7.73 9.74
C LEU A 48 -4.05 8.07 8.96
N ASN A 49 -2.97 8.35 9.66
CA ASN A 49 -1.62 8.50 9.10
C ASN A 49 -0.63 7.64 9.90
N VAL A 50 0.47 7.24 9.28
CA VAL A 50 1.60 6.65 10.00
C VAL A 50 2.45 7.79 10.57
N GLU A 51 2.69 7.77 11.89
CA GLU A 51 3.59 8.73 12.54
C GLU A 51 4.99 8.71 11.89
N GLU A 52 5.57 9.88 11.68
CA GLU A 52 6.90 10.00 11.09
C GLU A 52 7.97 9.41 12.00
N TYR A 53 8.95 8.76 11.38
CA TYR A 53 10.12 8.20 12.04
C TYR A 53 11.37 8.45 11.21
N GLU A 54 12.51 8.48 11.88
CA GLU A 54 13.79 8.71 11.22
C GLU A 54 14.12 7.53 10.31
N VAL A 55 14.51 7.86 9.07
CA VAL A 55 14.91 6.88 8.07
C VAL A 55 16.38 7.11 7.73
N ASN A 56 17.20 6.14 8.06
CA ASN A 56 18.58 6.07 7.59
C ASN A 56 18.69 4.97 6.52
N PHE A 57 19.10 5.35 5.31
CA PHE A 57 19.25 4.42 4.19
C PHE A 57 20.69 3.90 4.10
N PRO A 58 20.93 2.60 4.36
CA PRO A 58 22.24 2.00 4.15
C PRO A 58 22.45 1.69 2.67
N ILE A 59 22.84 2.71 1.88
CA ILE A 59 22.90 2.67 0.41
C ILE A 59 23.61 1.41 -0.13
N GLU A 60 24.76 1.06 0.44
CA GLU A 60 25.53 -0.11 -0.02
C GLU A 60 24.83 -1.45 0.27
N GLU A 61 24.05 -1.55 1.34
CA GLU A 61 23.23 -2.72 1.62
C GLU A 61 21.98 -2.77 0.75
N ILE A 62 21.37 -1.63 0.47
CA ILE A 62 20.21 -1.52 -0.44
C ILE A 62 20.58 -2.02 -1.83
N LYS A 63 21.80 -1.73 -2.32
CA LYS A 63 22.31 -2.21 -3.62
C LYS A 63 22.42 -3.74 -3.72
N LYS A 64 22.67 -4.42 -2.60
CA LYS A 64 22.83 -5.89 -2.53
C LYS A 64 21.50 -6.65 -2.40
N ARG A 65 20.43 -5.96 -2.00
CA ARG A 65 19.09 -6.56 -1.83
C ARG A 65 18.43 -6.85 -3.18
N PRO A 66 17.48 -7.81 -3.24
CA PRO A 66 16.66 -8.03 -4.43
C PRO A 66 16.03 -6.73 -4.93
N ALA A 67 15.92 -6.59 -6.25
CA ALA A 67 15.33 -5.42 -6.91
C ALA A 67 13.80 -5.41 -6.80
N THR A 68 13.31 -5.25 -5.57
CA THR A 68 11.90 -5.10 -5.19
C THR A 68 11.74 -3.88 -4.32
N MET A 69 10.51 -3.42 -4.09
CA MET A 69 10.24 -2.30 -3.19
C MET A 69 10.71 -2.56 -1.74
N TRP A 70 10.87 -3.82 -1.34
CA TRP A 70 11.32 -4.22 0.00
C TRP A 70 12.78 -3.87 0.29
N ARG A 71 13.57 -3.56 -0.76
CA ARG A 71 14.94 -3.08 -0.57
C ARG A 71 15.02 -1.80 0.25
N TYR A 72 13.90 -1.05 0.36
CA TYR A 72 13.77 0.19 1.12
C TYR A 72 13.10 0.00 2.48
N LYS A 73 13.19 -1.18 3.11
CA LYS A 73 12.54 -1.48 4.41
C LYS A 73 12.80 -0.43 5.50
N GLU A 74 13.99 0.17 5.50
CA GLU A 74 14.25 1.61 5.60
C GLU A 74 13.09 2.52 6.06
N ALA A 75 12.21 2.75 5.10
CA ALA A 75 11.15 3.73 5.14
C ALA A 75 9.77 3.08 5.29
N LEU A 76 9.71 1.78 5.55
CA LEU A 76 8.45 1.01 5.56
C LEU A 76 8.06 0.69 7.01
N PRO A 77 6.77 0.84 7.37
CA PRO A 77 6.36 0.77 8.77
C PRO A 77 6.14 -0.67 9.20
N PHE A 78 7.20 -1.47 9.29
CA PHE A 78 7.18 -2.82 9.88
C PHE A 78 7.87 -2.81 11.24
N TRP A 79 7.53 -3.76 12.12
CA TRP A 79 8.32 -3.97 13.34
C TRP A 79 9.71 -4.51 12.98
N ASP A 80 10.74 -4.13 13.74
CA ASP A 80 12.11 -4.60 13.45
C ASP A 80 12.24 -6.13 13.54
N SER A 81 11.39 -6.77 14.34
CA SER A 81 11.32 -8.24 14.47
C SER A 81 10.56 -8.94 13.34
N SER A 82 9.95 -8.19 12.43
CA SER A 82 9.11 -8.73 11.36
C SER A 82 9.89 -8.94 10.08
N SER A 83 9.73 -10.13 9.50
CA SER A 83 10.22 -10.49 8.16
C SER A 83 9.08 -10.90 7.21
N VAL A 84 7.82 -10.72 7.62
CA VAL A 84 6.66 -11.27 6.89
C VAL A 84 6.54 -10.74 5.46
N TYR A 85 6.96 -9.49 5.24
CA TYR A 85 6.94 -8.84 3.92
C TYR A 85 7.87 -9.52 2.91
N GLU A 86 8.93 -10.21 3.37
CA GLU A 86 9.90 -10.87 2.48
C GLU A 86 9.26 -12.00 1.65
N HIS A 87 8.15 -12.56 2.13
CA HIS A 87 7.40 -13.62 1.43
C HIS A 87 6.14 -13.11 0.73
N ILE A 88 5.75 -11.85 0.96
CA ILE A 88 4.56 -11.22 0.37
C ILE A 88 5.03 -10.29 -0.76
N THR A 89 5.57 -10.91 -1.79
CA THR A 89 6.03 -10.21 -2.98
C THR A 89 5.65 -11.00 -4.23
N LEU A 90 5.34 -10.27 -5.30
CA LEU A 90 5.23 -10.75 -6.66
C LEU A 90 6.39 -10.23 -7.53
N GLY A 91 7.39 -9.58 -6.91
CA GLY A 91 8.51 -8.93 -7.59
C GLY A 91 8.28 -7.45 -7.90
N GLU A 92 7.30 -6.81 -7.25
CA GLU A 92 6.98 -5.39 -7.43
C GLU A 92 8.10 -4.43 -6.98
N GLY A 93 8.14 -3.27 -7.63
CA GLY A 93 9.18 -2.26 -7.43
C GLY A 93 10.22 -2.30 -8.54
N CYS A 94 11.18 -1.38 -8.46
CA CYS A 94 12.32 -1.24 -9.36
C CYS A 94 11.97 -1.32 -10.86
N THR A 95 10.81 -0.78 -11.26
CA THR A 95 10.40 -0.71 -12.66
C THR A 95 11.33 0.21 -13.46
N PRO A 96 11.47 -0.01 -14.78
CA PRO A 96 12.37 0.81 -15.60
C PRO A 96 12.04 2.31 -15.60
N MET A 97 13.08 3.11 -15.76
CA MET A 97 13.01 4.52 -16.14
C MET A 97 13.46 4.61 -17.60
N VAL A 98 12.56 4.99 -18.50
CA VAL A 98 12.81 4.98 -19.95
C VAL A 98 12.71 6.41 -20.49
N PRO A 99 13.66 6.89 -21.32
CA PRO A 99 13.53 8.17 -22.01
C PRO A 99 12.23 8.26 -22.80
N LEU A 100 11.55 9.43 -22.75
CA LEU A 100 10.33 9.66 -23.52
C LEU A 100 10.57 9.51 -25.03
N ASP A 101 11.68 10.08 -25.52
CA ASP A 101 12.16 9.97 -26.89
C ASP A 101 13.70 10.17 -26.94
N SER A 102 14.29 10.00 -28.14
CA SER A 102 15.74 10.14 -28.34
C SER A 102 16.25 11.57 -28.16
N ASP A 103 15.40 12.55 -28.44
CA ASP A 103 15.75 13.97 -28.51
C ASP A 103 15.60 14.65 -27.14
N SER A 104 14.81 14.05 -26.24
CA SER A 104 14.45 14.48 -24.90
C SER A 104 14.92 13.48 -23.84
N SER A 105 16.18 13.03 -23.94
CA SER A 105 16.76 12.01 -23.05
C SER A 105 16.78 12.34 -21.55
N HIS A 106 16.52 13.59 -21.18
CA HIS A 106 16.40 14.07 -19.81
C HIS A 106 14.98 13.88 -19.22
N ILE A 107 13.97 13.63 -20.05
CA ILE A 107 12.59 13.33 -19.61
C ILE A 107 12.45 11.81 -19.54
N LEU A 108 12.31 11.29 -18.33
CA LEU A 108 12.21 9.86 -18.07
C LEU A 108 10.79 9.48 -17.65
N LEU A 109 10.32 8.34 -18.16
CA LEU A 109 9.05 7.73 -17.84
C LEU A 109 9.27 6.58 -16.85
N LYS A 110 8.58 6.64 -15.72
CA LYS A 110 8.57 5.56 -14.73
C LYS A 110 7.53 4.50 -15.12
N MET A 111 7.99 3.32 -15.54
CA MET A 111 7.15 2.33 -16.22
C MET A 111 6.38 1.41 -15.24
N ASP A 112 5.61 2.01 -14.33
CA ASP A 112 4.85 1.30 -13.29
C ASP A 112 3.66 0.45 -13.82
N TYR A 113 3.36 0.52 -15.10
CA TYR A 113 2.46 -0.46 -15.74
C TYR A 113 3.12 -1.85 -15.88
N MET A 114 4.45 -1.96 -15.73
CA MET A 114 5.18 -3.23 -15.77
C MET A 114 5.17 -4.00 -14.44
N MET A 115 4.42 -3.49 -13.45
CA MET A 115 4.23 -4.19 -12.18
C MET A 115 3.47 -5.51 -12.37
N PRO A 116 3.57 -6.48 -11.43
CA PRO A 116 2.94 -7.80 -11.53
C PRO A 116 1.45 -7.83 -11.91
N THR A 117 0.63 -6.90 -11.40
CA THR A 117 -0.80 -6.75 -11.74
C THR A 117 -1.08 -5.62 -12.73
N LEU A 118 -0.02 -5.14 -13.40
CA LEU A 118 -0.03 -4.15 -14.47
C LEU A 118 -0.34 -2.72 -14.02
N SER A 119 -0.02 -2.38 -12.76
CA SER A 119 -0.15 -0.99 -12.30
C SER A 119 0.67 -0.67 -11.05
N PHE A 120 0.87 0.63 -10.79
CA PHE A 120 1.49 1.13 -9.55
C PHE A 120 0.77 0.70 -8.26
N LYS A 121 -0.49 0.23 -8.34
CA LYS A 121 -1.28 -0.17 -7.17
C LYS A 121 -0.63 -1.33 -6.41
N ASP A 122 0.24 -2.09 -7.07
CA ASP A 122 1.02 -3.18 -6.46
C ASP A 122 1.87 -2.71 -5.29
N ARG A 123 2.48 -1.51 -5.39
CA ARG A 123 3.30 -0.96 -4.33
C ARG A 123 2.52 -0.81 -3.01
N GLY A 124 1.37 -0.17 -3.10
CA GLY A 124 0.50 0.05 -1.95
C GLY A 124 -0.17 -1.23 -1.46
N ALA A 125 -0.62 -2.10 -2.39
CA ALA A 125 -1.27 -3.35 -2.05
C ALA A 125 -0.32 -4.34 -1.36
N ALA A 126 0.90 -4.50 -1.87
CA ALA A 126 1.92 -5.36 -1.29
C ALA A 126 2.20 -4.97 0.16
N LEU A 127 2.42 -3.67 0.43
CA LEU A 127 2.69 -3.19 1.79
C LEU A 127 1.50 -3.31 2.72
N LEU A 128 0.32 -2.91 2.27
CA LEU A 128 -0.88 -2.98 3.09
C LEU A 128 -1.22 -4.44 3.45
N ILE A 129 -1.14 -5.37 2.50
CA ILE A 129 -1.41 -6.79 2.78
C ILE A 129 -0.32 -7.40 3.66
N ALA A 130 0.96 -7.04 3.44
CA ALA A 130 2.04 -7.49 4.30
C ALA A 130 1.85 -7.02 5.74
N LYS A 131 1.41 -5.77 5.92
CA LYS A 131 1.03 -5.22 7.24
C LYS A 131 -0.17 -5.96 7.83
N ALA A 132 -1.22 -6.24 7.06
CA ALA A 132 -2.35 -7.02 7.52
C ALA A 132 -1.93 -8.43 7.99
N LYS A 133 -1.03 -9.09 7.25
CA LYS A 133 -0.46 -10.39 7.65
C LYS A 133 0.34 -10.28 8.95
N GLU A 134 1.15 -9.25 9.09
CA GLU A 134 1.98 -8.99 10.28
C GLU A 134 1.14 -8.94 11.57
N ILE A 135 -0.06 -8.39 11.49
CA ILE A 135 -1.01 -8.27 12.62
C ILE A 135 -1.96 -9.46 12.73
N GLY A 136 -1.76 -10.52 11.94
CA GLY A 136 -2.49 -11.79 12.04
C GLY A 136 -3.79 -11.87 11.25
N VAL A 137 -4.11 -10.89 10.39
CA VAL A 137 -5.35 -10.88 9.59
C VAL A 137 -5.39 -12.08 8.64
N LYS A 138 -6.57 -12.68 8.49
CA LYS A 138 -6.83 -13.83 7.59
C LYS A 138 -7.78 -13.52 6.44
N ARG A 139 -8.49 -12.40 6.51
CA ARG A 139 -9.51 -11.95 5.56
C ARG A 139 -9.40 -10.45 5.38
N VAL A 140 -9.54 -9.97 4.15
CA VAL A 140 -9.61 -8.54 3.82
C VAL A 140 -10.82 -8.24 2.95
N ILE A 141 -11.36 -7.04 3.10
CA ILE A 141 -12.38 -6.49 2.19
C ILE A 141 -11.76 -5.32 1.42
N ALA A 142 -12.07 -5.19 0.13
CA ALA A 142 -11.73 -4.04 -0.70
C ALA A 142 -12.94 -3.58 -1.53
N ASP A 143 -13.00 -2.31 -1.91
CA ASP A 143 -14.11 -1.67 -2.62
C ASP A 143 -13.68 -1.11 -4.00
N SER A 144 -13.06 -1.94 -4.83
CA SER A 144 -12.53 -1.48 -6.12
C SER A 144 -12.73 -2.48 -7.24
N SER A 145 -13.39 -2.03 -8.31
CA SER A 145 -13.50 -2.77 -9.57
C SER A 145 -12.30 -2.60 -10.51
N GLY A 146 -11.32 -1.76 -10.13
CA GLY A 146 -10.14 -1.44 -10.95
C GLY A 146 -8.86 -2.08 -10.43
N ASN A 147 -7.73 -1.47 -10.80
CA ASN A 147 -6.39 -1.98 -10.51
C ASN A 147 -6.13 -2.26 -9.02
N ALA A 148 -6.72 -1.47 -8.11
CA ALA A 148 -6.55 -1.70 -6.67
C ALA A 148 -7.21 -3.01 -6.23
N GLY A 149 -8.41 -3.34 -6.73
CA GLY A 149 -9.09 -4.61 -6.42
C GLY A 149 -8.29 -5.81 -6.93
N THR A 150 -7.76 -5.72 -8.15
CA THR A 150 -6.86 -6.75 -8.71
C THR A 150 -5.60 -6.92 -7.85
N ALA A 151 -4.93 -5.82 -7.49
CA ALA A 151 -3.73 -5.86 -6.68
C ALA A 151 -4.01 -6.47 -5.29
N PHE A 152 -5.04 -6.02 -4.57
CA PHE A 152 -5.39 -6.59 -3.28
C PHE A 152 -5.72 -8.07 -3.37
N ALA A 153 -6.46 -8.51 -4.39
CA ALA A 153 -6.74 -9.93 -4.61
C ALA A 153 -5.44 -10.73 -4.78
N ALA A 154 -4.53 -10.26 -5.63
CA ALA A 154 -3.26 -10.93 -5.92
C ALA A 154 -2.37 -11.06 -4.67
N TYR A 155 -2.16 -9.96 -3.95
CA TYR A 155 -1.31 -9.95 -2.75
C TYR A 155 -1.96 -10.66 -1.56
N ALA A 156 -3.27 -10.55 -1.37
CA ALA A 156 -3.99 -11.28 -0.32
C ALA A 156 -3.86 -12.80 -0.52
N ASN A 157 -4.06 -13.28 -1.75
CA ASN A 157 -3.89 -14.69 -2.06
C ASN A 157 -2.43 -15.14 -1.88
N ARG A 158 -1.45 -14.32 -2.31
CA ARG A 158 -0.02 -14.56 -2.03
C ARG A 158 0.28 -14.67 -0.53
N ALA A 159 -0.40 -13.88 0.30
CA ALA A 159 -0.28 -13.92 1.75
C ALA A 159 -1.08 -15.06 2.42
N GLY A 160 -1.81 -15.88 1.64
CA GLY A 160 -2.69 -16.93 2.17
C GLY A 160 -3.88 -16.36 2.95
N MET A 161 -4.43 -15.24 2.48
CA MET A 161 -5.57 -14.54 3.04
C MET A 161 -6.74 -14.58 2.07
N THR A 162 -7.96 -14.65 2.60
CA THR A 162 -9.18 -14.49 1.81
C THR A 162 -9.40 -13.01 1.46
N CYS A 163 -9.87 -12.75 0.25
CA CYS A 163 -10.12 -11.39 -0.22
C CYS A 163 -11.53 -11.30 -0.80
N ASP A 164 -12.35 -10.43 -0.22
CA ASP A 164 -13.64 -10.04 -0.79
C ASP A 164 -13.49 -8.69 -1.47
N VAL A 165 -13.90 -8.61 -2.73
CA VAL A 165 -13.85 -7.37 -3.52
C VAL A 165 -15.26 -6.96 -3.91
N TYR A 166 -15.69 -5.82 -3.36
CA TYR A 166 -16.95 -5.18 -3.65
C TYR A 166 -16.78 -4.30 -4.89
N VAL A 167 -17.68 -4.48 -5.86
CA VAL A 167 -17.61 -3.83 -7.17
C VAL A 167 -19.01 -3.38 -7.60
N PRO A 168 -19.15 -2.29 -8.39
CA PRO A 168 -20.44 -1.96 -8.99
C PRO A 168 -20.97 -3.11 -9.86
N ALA A 169 -22.27 -3.36 -9.84
CA ALA A 169 -22.90 -4.45 -10.57
C ALA A 169 -22.73 -4.34 -12.10
N ASN A 170 -22.52 -3.13 -12.62
CA ASN A 170 -22.22 -2.87 -14.03
C ASN A 170 -20.73 -3.02 -14.39
N THR A 171 -19.88 -3.51 -13.47
CA THR A 171 -18.46 -3.73 -13.74
C THR A 171 -18.26 -4.70 -14.89
N SER A 172 -17.41 -4.32 -15.85
CA SER A 172 -17.16 -5.13 -17.05
C SER A 172 -16.71 -6.57 -16.69
N PRO A 173 -17.18 -7.61 -17.41
CA PRO A 173 -16.81 -9.00 -17.14
C PRO A 173 -15.30 -9.26 -17.11
N LYS A 174 -14.51 -8.59 -17.96
CA LYS A 174 -13.04 -8.74 -18.01
C LYS A 174 -12.37 -8.34 -16.69
N LYS A 175 -12.79 -7.24 -16.08
CA LYS A 175 -12.29 -6.79 -14.77
C LYS A 175 -12.66 -7.78 -13.66
N LEU A 176 -13.90 -8.28 -13.68
CA LEU A 176 -14.35 -9.31 -12.74
C LEU A 176 -13.53 -10.59 -12.86
N GLN A 177 -13.25 -11.02 -14.08
CA GLN A 177 -12.44 -12.21 -14.36
C GLN A 177 -11.02 -12.04 -13.83
N GLN A 178 -10.40 -10.87 -14.02
CA GLN A 178 -9.05 -10.59 -13.52
C GLN A 178 -8.98 -10.68 -11.99
N ILE A 179 -9.94 -10.07 -11.28
CA ILE A 179 -10.02 -10.14 -9.81
C ILE A 179 -10.23 -11.59 -9.35
N LYS A 180 -11.17 -12.31 -9.97
CA LYS A 180 -11.46 -13.73 -9.63
C LYS A 180 -10.28 -14.66 -9.93
N ALA A 181 -9.51 -14.40 -10.98
CA ALA A 181 -8.33 -15.20 -11.32
C ALA A 181 -7.25 -15.17 -10.22
N HIS A 182 -7.23 -14.12 -9.40
CA HIS A 182 -6.37 -14.06 -8.22
C HIS A 182 -6.98 -14.70 -6.97
N GLY A 183 -8.16 -15.32 -7.06
CA GLY A 183 -8.79 -16.07 -5.97
C GLY A 183 -9.71 -15.24 -5.06
N ALA A 184 -10.02 -14.00 -5.44
CA ALA A 184 -10.94 -13.17 -4.66
C ALA A 184 -12.42 -13.52 -4.91
N THR A 185 -13.22 -13.39 -3.86
CA THR A 185 -14.69 -13.44 -3.92
C THR A 185 -15.19 -12.06 -4.34
N VAL A 186 -15.95 -11.97 -5.42
CA VAL A 186 -16.49 -10.70 -5.92
C VAL A 186 -17.93 -10.53 -5.45
N HIS A 187 -18.22 -9.38 -4.84
CA HIS A 187 -19.57 -8.95 -4.45
C HIS A 187 -20.02 -7.82 -5.36
N ALA A 188 -21.00 -8.09 -6.22
CA ALA A 188 -21.54 -7.11 -7.16
C ALA A 188 -22.66 -6.30 -6.49
N ILE A 189 -22.46 -4.99 -6.34
CA ILE A 189 -23.36 -4.09 -5.64
C ILE A 189 -24.14 -3.25 -6.65
N PRO A 190 -25.48 -3.28 -6.66
CA PRO A 190 -26.29 -2.36 -7.48
C PRO A 190 -26.01 -0.90 -7.10
N GLY A 191 -25.97 -0.02 -8.09
CA GLY A 191 -25.81 1.42 -7.87
C GLY A 191 -24.44 1.97 -8.26
N SER A 192 -24.07 3.07 -7.63
CA SER A 192 -22.88 3.85 -7.92
C SER A 192 -21.61 3.30 -7.25
N ARG A 193 -20.49 4.01 -7.43
CA ARG A 193 -19.25 3.73 -6.71
C ARG A 193 -19.41 3.98 -5.22
N GLU A 194 -20.16 5.01 -4.86
CA GLU A 194 -20.46 5.40 -3.48
C GLU A 194 -21.32 4.33 -2.80
N ASP A 195 -22.33 3.78 -3.49
CA ASP A 195 -23.13 2.66 -2.98
C ASP A 195 -22.26 1.41 -2.72
N THR A 196 -21.33 1.13 -3.64
CA THR A 196 -20.37 0.03 -3.49
C THR A 196 -19.46 0.24 -2.28
N ALA A 197 -18.93 1.44 -2.10
CA ALA A 197 -18.06 1.79 -0.97
C ALA A 197 -18.84 1.70 0.35
N ALA A 198 -20.08 2.19 0.40
CA ALA A 198 -20.95 2.09 1.57
C ALA A 198 -21.22 0.63 1.95
N ALA A 199 -21.57 -0.22 0.98
CA ALA A 199 -21.79 -1.64 1.23
C ALA A 199 -20.52 -2.36 1.76
N ALA A 200 -19.35 -2.00 1.22
CA ALA A 200 -18.07 -2.54 1.71
C ALA A 200 -17.77 -2.10 3.15
N MET A 201 -18.00 -0.82 3.48
CA MET A 201 -17.82 -0.28 4.83
C MET A 201 -18.78 -0.94 5.83
N GLU A 202 -20.05 -1.09 5.46
CA GLU A 202 -21.03 -1.81 6.28
C GLU A 202 -20.59 -3.25 6.55
N ALA A 203 -20.10 -3.95 5.52
CA ALA A 203 -19.59 -5.31 5.66
C ALA A 203 -18.35 -5.37 6.57
N VAL A 204 -17.43 -4.42 6.44
CA VAL A 204 -16.26 -4.28 7.32
C VAL A 204 -16.68 -4.09 8.77
N GLU A 205 -17.62 -3.19 9.03
CA GLU A 205 -18.12 -2.90 10.38
C GLU A 205 -18.89 -4.10 10.97
N LYS A 206 -19.67 -4.81 10.15
CA LYS A 206 -20.42 -5.98 10.62
C LYS A 206 -19.54 -7.20 10.89
N ILE A 207 -18.58 -7.47 10.01
CA ILE A 207 -17.71 -8.67 10.07
C ILE A 207 -16.50 -8.41 10.98
N GLN A 208 -16.18 -7.14 11.27
CA GLN A 208 -15.00 -6.73 12.06
C GLN A 208 -13.71 -7.26 11.42
N VAL A 209 -13.51 -6.91 10.15
CA VAL A 209 -12.40 -7.40 9.31
C VAL A 209 -11.58 -6.24 8.76
N PHE A 210 -10.33 -6.52 8.38
CA PHE A 210 -9.42 -5.50 7.87
C PHE A 210 -9.91 -4.93 6.53
N TYR A 211 -10.01 -3.60 6.44
CA TYR A 211 -10.38 -2.90 5.22
C TYR A 211 -9.14 -2.50 4.41
N ALA A 212 -8.95 -3.18 3.28
CA ALA A 212 -7.92 -2.90 2.30
C ALA A 212 -8.35 -1.75 1.37
N SER A 213 -8.40 -0.54 1.93
CA SER A 213 -8.73 0.66 1.17
C SER A 213 -7.49 1.41 0.71
N HIS A 214 -7.44 1.73 -0.58
CA HIS A 214 -6.40 2.60 -1.16
C HIS A 214 -6.67 4.09 -0.93
N VAL A 215 -7.76 4.43 -0.24
CA VAL A 215 -8.15 5.80 0.12
C VAL A 215 -7.93 6.01 1.62
N TYR A 216 -8.51 5.13 2.44
CA TYR A 216 -8.55 5.28 3.89
C TYR A 216 -7.33 4.73 4.62
N ASN A 217 -6.73 3.65 4.12
CA ASN A 217 -5.70 2.94 4.87
C ASN A 217 -4.31 3.57 4.64
N PRO A 218 -3.64 4.11 5.68
CA PRO A 218 -2.41 4.87 5.51
C PRO A 218 -1.25 4.03 4.98
N PHE A 219 -1.27 2.73 5.21
CA PHE A 219 -0.23 1.82 4.74
C PHE A 219 -0.16 1.75 3.22
N PHE A 220 -1.26 2.00 2.50
CA PHE A 220 -1.23 2.02 1.05
C PHE A 220 -0.25 3.09 0.50
N TYR A 221 -0.22 4.27 1.12
CA TYR A 221 0.68 5.36 0.71
C TYR A 221 2.14 5.07 1.07
N GLN A 222 2.37 4.36 2.19
CA GLN A 222 3.71 3.95 2.62
C GLN A 222 4.35 2.96 1.65
N GLY A 223 3.55 2.11 0.99
CA GLY A 223 4.03 1.29 -0.11
C GLY A 223 4.27 2.11 -1.37
N THR A 224 3.29 2.95 -1.72
CA THR A 224 3.33 3.79 -2.93
C THR A 224 4.57 4.68 -2.97
N LYS A 225 4.95 5.35 -1.87
CA LYS A 225 6.10 6.28 -1.84
C LYS A 225 7.44 5.66 -2.25
N THR A 226 7.56 4.33 -2.31
CA THR A 226 8.79 3.65 -2.72
C THR A 226 9.24 3.99 -4.14
N TYR A 227 8.33 4.41 -5.04
CA TYR A 227 8.75 4.87 -6.37
C TYR A 227 9.70 6.08 -6.28
N ALA A 228 9.55 6.93 -5.26
CA ALA A 228 10.40 8.10 -5.06
C ALA A 228 11.83 7.74 -4.66
N PHE A 229 12.05 6.56 -4.07
CA PHE A 229 13.40 6.07 -3.75
C PHE A 229 14.07 5.36 -4.93
N GLU A 230 13.31 5.08 -5.99
CA GLU A 230 13.79 4.47 -7.22
C GLU A 230 14.22 5.51 -8.27
N ILE A 231 13.75 6.75 -8.13
CA ILE A 231 14.10 7.92 -8.96
C ILE A 231 15.31 8.61 -8.34
#